data_AF-A0A5N6GTT2-F1
#
_entry.id   AF-A0A5N6GTT2-F1
#
_cell.length_a   1.000
_cell.length_b   1.000
_cell.length_c   1.000
_cell.angle_alpha   90.00
_cell.angle_beta   90.00
_cell.angle_gamma   90.00
#
_symmetry.space_group_name_H-M   'P 1'
#
loop_
_entity.id
_entity.type
_entity.pdbx_description
1 polymer ?
#
loop_
_entity_poly.entity_id
_entity_poly.type
_entity_poly.pdbx_seq_one_letter_code
_entity_poly.pdbx_strand_id
1 'polypeptide(L)'
;MLLGALGKTDADSGPYLRLAEQSQQSDTPVVSLELKAPETLFLESPLALEVILRRNDTDPRSCIFYWPPDIAARFVLLRHTSHGLERVEVAERRSEAPDVLYVGDWRQYLFELQPHESSRYLELLHSYRRVLRPGERYELLWPGAKTCIWDWGDIQDHLDMELRRRESCISIVGGSNISFTVEEGERTFPSPEPSPPSPDDSTPITFHTVNLLSGNLQRRRGQNWEYFESEEMPYQIYDDPDIEVTPGRHADFISLQPGEQWTRTDSLELPSDIDIGEVFKYEFSDRVIDWWDWGMKEDHLQTTVKLPCWVKDDVVEPRDNEGRPAIVVPASNVVEFTIV
;
A
#
# COMPACT_ATOMS: atom_id res chain seq x y z
N MET A 1 0.36 0.96 -58.59
CA MET A 1 1.03 1.01 -57.27
C MET A 1 0.25 2.01 -56.43
N LEU A 2 -0.64 1.57 -55.52
CA LEU A 2 -0.35 1.18 -54.12
C LEU A 2 0.36 2.34 -53.39
N LEU A 3 -0.02 2.91 -52.25
CA LEU A 3 -1.00 2.76 -51.15
C LEU A 3 -0.86 4.12 -50.42
N GLY A 4 -1.74 4.67 -49.59
CA GLY A 4 -2.82 4.15 -48.78
C GLY A 4 -3.11 5.25 -47.75
N ALA A 5 -4.38 5.41 -47.40
CA ALA A 5 -4.83 6.33 -46.38
C ALA A 5 -4.42 5.87 -44.98
N LEU A 6 -4.03 6.81 -44.13
CA LEU A 6 -4.05 6.79 -42.67
C LEU A 6 -4.06 8.28 -42.30
N GLY A 7 -5.08 8.88 -41.71
CA GLY A 7 -6.00 8.40 -40.69
C GLY A 7 -6.05 9.57 -39.73
N LYS A 8 -7.15 10.34 -39.75
CA LYS A 8 -7.36 11.42 -38.79
C LYS A 8 -7.35 10.79 -37.40
N THR A 9 -6.36 11.13 -36.59
CA THR A 9 -6.41 10.90 -35.15
C THR A 9 -7.34 11.96 -34.56
N ASP A 10 -8.48 11.47 -34.07
CA ASP A 10 -9.42 12.25 -33.29
C ASP A 10 -8.75 12.77 -32.02
N ALA A 11 -9.00 14.06 -31.79
CA ALA A 11 -8.63 14.79 -30.62
C ALA A 11 -9.66 14.52 -29.52
N ASP A 12 -9.28 13.84 -28.44
CA ASP A 12 -9.79 14.16 -27.09
C ASP A 12 -8.97 13.53 -25.94
N SER A 13 -7.68 13.85 -25.86
CA SER A 13 -6.84 13.59 -24.67
C SER A 13 -6.42 14.90 -23.99
N GLY A 14 -7.11 16.00 -24.32
CA GLY A 14 -6.57 17.35 -24.34
C GLY A 14 -6.47 18.14 -23.02
N PRO A 15 -7.13 17.82 -21.89
CA PRO A 15 -6.98 18.65 -20.70
C PRO A 15 -5.96 18.13 -19.69
N TYR A 16 -5.57 16.84 -19.75
CA TYR A 16 -4.75 16.21 -18.70
C TYR A 16 -3.25 16.14 -19.01
N LEU A 17 -2.86 16.26 -20.29
CA LEU A 17 -1.46 16.23 -20.74
C LEU A 17 -0.83 17.62 -20.86
N ARG A 18 -1.37 18.64 -20.18
CA ARG A 18 -0.64 19.91 -20.07
C ARG A 18 0.48 19.73 -19.06
N LEU A 19 1.71 19.55 -19.57
CA LEU A 19 2.91 19.91 -18.83
C LEU A 19 2.69 21.31 -18.26
N ALA A 20 2.42 21.38 -16.97
CA ALA A 20 2.47 22.64 -16.25
C ALA A 20 3.95 22.98 -16.06
N GLU A 21 4.58 23.54 -17.10
CA GLU A 21 5.74 24.41 -16.93
C GLU A 21 5.24 25.70 -16.24
N GLN A 22 4.75 25.58 -15.00
CA GLN A 22 4.55 26.72 -14.13
C GLN A 22 5.93 27.07 -13.60
N SER A 23 6.43 28.24 -14.03
CA SER A 23 7.64 28.90 -13.56
C SER A 23 7.96 28.55 -12.10
N GLN A 24 8.94 27.65 -11.93
CA GLN A 24 9.44 27.18 -10.64
C GLN A 24 9.97 28.37 -9.84
N GLN A 25 9.47 28.52 -8.61
CA GLN A 25 10.17 29.32 -7.62
C GLN A 25 11.39 28.52 -7.19
N SER A 26 12.58 29.10 -7.35
CA SER A 26 13.90 28.48 -7.16
C SER A 26 14.18 27.94 -5.75
N ASP A 27 13.25 28.03 -4.80
CA ASP A 27 13.45 27.72 -3.38
C ASP A 27 12.42 26.71 -2.83
N THR A 28 11.69 26.00 -3.71
CA THR A 28 10.77 24.92 -3.31
C THR A 28 11.23 23.56 -3.80
N PRO A 29 11.12 22.49 -3.00
CA PRO A 29 11.36 21.13 -3.45
C PRO A 29 10.52 20.76 -4.68
N VAL A 30 11.08 19.90 -5.52
CA VAL A 30 10.40 19.40 -6.72
C VAL A 30 10.19 17.90 -6.55
N VAL A 31 8.93 17.49 -6.41
CA VAL A 31 8.57 16.08 -6.19
C VAL A 31 7.77 15.56 -7.39
N SER A 32 8.06 14.35 -7.83
CA SER A 32 7.24 13.61 -8.81
C SER A 32 6.62 12.40 -8.14
N LEU A 33 5.47 11.98 -8.67
CA LEU A 33 4.80 10.75 -8.29
C LEU A 33 4.83 9.79 -9.47
N GLU A 34 5.21 8.54 -9.22
CA GLU A 34 5.12 7.42 -10.14
C GLU A 34 4.16 6.36 -9.57
N LEU A 35 3.27 5.85 -10.42
CA LEU A 35 2.33 4.78 -10.12
C LEU A 35 2.81 3.47 -10.73
N LYS A 36 2.72 2.38 -9.97
CA LYS A 36 2.91 1.02 -10.50
C LYS A 36 1.78 0.12 -10.01
N ALA A 37 1.29 -0.71 -10.92
CA ALA A 37 0.28 -1.72 -10.60
C ALA A 37 0.45 -2.93 -11.54
N PRO A 38 -0.05 -4.11 -11.14
CA PRO A 38 -0.25 -5.21 -12.07
C PRO A 38 -1.12 -4.82 -13.26
N GLU A 39 -0.90 -5.46 -14.41
CA GLU A 39 -1.77 -5.28 -15.59
C GLU A 39 -3.21 -5.77 -15.37
N THR A 40 -3.39 -6.68 -14.41
CA THR A 40 -4.69 -7.26 -14.04
C THR A 40 -4.95 -7.12 -12.55
N LEU A 41 -6.10 -6.56 -12.20
CA LEU A 41 -6.60 -6.45 -10.84
C LEU A 41 -7.85 -7.31 -10.67
N PHE A 42 -8.05 -7.88 -9.48
CA PHE A 42 -9.13 -8.80 -9.17
C PHE A 42 -10.07 -8.17 -8.14
N LEU A 43 -11.39 -8.21 -8.37
CA LEU A 43 -12.35 -7.53 -7.49
C LEU A 43 -12.45 -8.13 -6.09
N GLU A 44 -12.06 -9.40 -5.91
CA GLU A 44 -12.12 -10.10 -4.62
C GLU A 44 -10.79 -10.01 -3.86
N SER A 45 -9.71 -9.54 -4.50
CA SER A 45 -8.42 -9.26 -3.87
C SER A 45 -8.27 -7.77 -3.48
N PRO A 46 -7.34 -7.43 -2.57
CA PRO A 46 -7.01 -6.04 -2.28
C PRO A 46 -6.56 -5.29 -3.55
N LEU A 47 -7.27 -4.21 -3.89
CA LEU A 47 -6.93 -3.33 -5.01
C LEU A 47 -5.82 -2.37 -4.57
N ALA A 48 -4.58 -2.85 -4.55
CA ALA A 48 -3.41 -2.07 -4.17
C ALA A 48 -2.59 -1.63 -5.39
N LEU A 49 -2.03 -0.43 -5.33
CA LEU A 49 -1.03 0.06 -6.27
C LEU A 49 0.17 0.61 -5.50
N GLU A 50 1.35 0.48 -6.08
CA GLU A 50 2.57 1.05 -5.53
C GLU A 50 2.67 2.52 -5.97
N VAL A 51 2.81 3.41 -4.99
CA VAL A 51 3.09 4.83 -5.20
C VAL A 51 4.54 5.10 -4.85
N ILE A 52 5.24 5.78 -5.74
CA ILE A 52 6.64 6.16 -5.58
C ILE A 52 6.73 7.69 -5.64
N LEU A 53 7.11 8.31 -4.52
CA LEU A 53 7.41 9.73 -4.45
C LEU A 53 8.91 9.91 -4.63
N ARG A 54 9.31 10.72 -5.61
CA ARG A 54 10.72 10.98 -5.91
C ARG A 54 11.00 12.46 -5.89
N ARG A 55 12.11 12.82 -5.26
CA ARG A 55 12.64 14.18 -5.28
C ARG A 55 13.56 14.42 -6.48
N ASN A 56 13.31 15.50 -7.22
CA ASN A 56 13.95 15.80 -8.50
C ASN A 56 14.71 17.13 -8.54
N ASP A 57 14.69 17.91 -7.45
CA ASP A 57 15.54 19.09 -7.32
C ASP A 57 16.97 18.72 -6.90
N THR A 58 17.87 19.70 -7.02
CA THR A 58 19.29 19.55 -6.66
C THR A 58 19.63 20.18 -5.30
N ASP A 59 18.63 20.58 -4.50
CA ASP A 59 18.90 21.17 -3.18
C ASP A 59 19.45 20.09 -2.25
N PRO A 60 20.54 20.34 -1.51
CA PRO A 60 21.18 19.34 -0.66
C PRO A 60 20.47 19.11 0.68
N ARG A 61 19.53 19.97 1.10
CA ARG A 61 18.78 19.79 2.36
C ARG A 61 17.69 18.76 2.17
N SER A 62 17.37 17.95 3.17
CA SER A 62 16.13 17.14 3.19
C SER A 62 14.90 18.03 3.15
N CYS A 63 13.74 17.48 2.79
CA CYS A 63 12.50 18.21 2.90
C CYS A 63 11.40 17.35 3.51
N ILE A 64 10.56 17.98 4.30
CA ILE A 64 9.36 17.38 4.89
C ILE A 64 8.12 18.07 4.34
N PHE A 65 7.05 17.33 4.08
CA PHE A 65 5.81 17.89 3.57
C PHE A 65 4.57 17.09 3.93
N TYR A 66 3.44 17.78 4.03
CA TYR A 66 2.15 17.14 4.27
C TYR A 66 1.67 16.36 3.04
N TRP A 67 1.28 15.11 3.26
CA TRP A 67 0.77 14.17 2.28
C TRP A 67 -0.50 13.49 2.80
N PRO A 68 -1.69 13.82 2.25
CA PRO A 68 -2.97 13.43 2.83
C PRO A 68 -3.26 11.92 2.74
N PRO A 69 -4.04 11.37 3.70
CA PRO A 69 -4.39 9.93 3.75
C PRO A 69 -5.15 9.43 2.54
N ASP A 70 -5.93 10.30 1.89
CA ASP A 70 -6.85 9.95 0.82
C ASP A 70 -6.33 10.42 -0.54
N ILE A 71 -5.03 10.22 -0.79
CA ILE A 71 -4.45 10.57 -2.08
C ILE A 71 -5.12 9.82 -3.23
N ALA A 72 -5.61 8.60 -2.97
CA ALA A 72 -6.40 7.85 -3.94
C ALA A 72 -7.56 8.69 -4.47
N ALA A 73 -8.28 9.44 -3.64
CA ALA A 73 -9.39 10.30 -4.07
C ALA A 73 -9.00 11.45 -5.01
N ARG A 74 -7.70 11.65 -5.25
CA ARG A 74 -7.16 12.63 -6.20
C ARG A 74 -6.81 12.00 -7.55
N PHE A 75 -6.83 10.67 -7.68
CA PHE A 75 -6.61 10.02 -8.97
C PHE A 75 -7.84 10.15 -9.87
N VAL A 76 -7.57 10.28 -11.16
CA VAL A 76 -8.59 10.30 -12.20
C VAL A 76 -8.72 8.89 -12.77
N LEU A 77 -9.90 8.28 -12.63
CA LEU A 77 -10.23 7.02 -13.29
C LEU A 77 -10.82 7.29 -14.68
N LEU A 78 -10.25 6.65 -15.70
CA LEU A 78 -10.75 6.64 -17.06
C LEU A 78 -11.07 5.20 -17.46
N ARG A 79 -12.22 4.97 -18.08
CA ARG A 79 -12.65 3.67 -18.62
C ARG A 79 -12.45 3.66 -20.13
N HIS A 80 -11.93 2.56 -20.66
CA HIS A 80 -11.92 2.33 -22.11
C HIS A 80 -13.31 1.96 -22.61
N THR A 81 -13.79 2.69 -23.61
CA THR A 81 -15.04 2.41 -24.32
C THR A 81 -14.80 2.31 -25.82
N SER A 82 -15.81 1.87 -26.59
CA SER A 82 -15.75 1.88 -28.06
C SER A 82 -15.60 3.28 -28.66
N HIS A 83 -15.88 4.33 -27.88
CA HIS A 83 -15.80 5.74 -28.29
C HIS A 83 -14.56 6.47 -27.75
N GLY A 84 -13.66 5.77 -27.04
CA GLY A 84 -12.47 6.35 -26.41
C GLY A 84 -12.49 6.25 -24.88
N LEU A 85 -11.68 7.07 -24.21
CA LEU A 85 -11.58 7.10 -22.76
C LEU A 85 -12.72 7.95 -22.16
N GLU A 86 -13.48 7.36 -21.23
CA GLU A 86 -14.55 8.03 -20.50
C GLU A 86 -14.17 8.20 -19.03
N ARG A 87 -14.30 9.40 -18.47
CA ARG A 87 -14.06 9.63 -17.05
C ARG A 87 -15.13 8.94 -16.20
N VAL A 88 -14.71 8.19 -15.19
CA VAL A 88 -15.60 7.53 -14.23
C VAL A 88 -15.63 8.36 -12.96
N GLU A 89 -16.83 8.73 -12.53
CA GLU A 89 -17.04 9.44 -11.26
C GLU A 89 -16.86 8.49 -10.08
N VAL A 90 -15.90 8.78 -9.22
CA VAL A 90 -15.58 8.03 -7.99
C VAL A 90 -16.02 8.89 -6.81
N ALA A 91 -16.63 8.28 -5.79
CA ALA A 91 -17.06 9.01 -4.61
C ALA A 91 -15.85 9.66 -3.92
N GLU A 92 -15.81 10.99 -3.92
CA GLU A 92 -14.71 11.77 -3.36
C GLU A 92 -14.93 11.94 -1.85
N ARG A 93 -14.22 11.17 -1.03
CA ARG A 93 -13.87 11.63 0.32
C ARG A 93 -12.52 12.31 0.20
N ARG A 94 -12.51 13.62 0.41
CA ARG A 94 -11.29 14.44 0.42
C ARG A 94 -11.16 15.09 1.78
N SER A 95 -10.01 14.87 2.39
CA SER A 95 -9.60 15.46 3.64
C SER A 95 -9.05 16.84 3.30
N GLU A 96 -9.59 17.85 3.97
CA GLU A 96 -9.01 19.19 3.87
C GLU A 96 -7.64 19.19 4.54
N ALA A 97 -6.67 19.82 3.89
CA ALA A 97 -5.36 19.99 4.49
C ALA A 97 -5.49 20.89 5.73
N PRO A 98 -4.86 20.55 6.86
CA PRO A 98 -4.91 21.38 8.04
C PRO A 98 -4.22 22.73 7.81
N ASP A 99 -4.51 23.75 8.61
CA ASP A 99 -3.79 25.03 8.55
C ASP A 99 -2.41 24.94 9.22
N VAL A 100 -2.29 24.07 10.22
CA VAL A 100 -1.10 23.81 11.01
C VAL A 100 -0.98 22.30 11.25
N LEU A 101 0.22 21.77 11.10
CA LEU A 101 0.57 20.39 11.38
C LEU A 101 1.59 20.35 12.52
N TYR A 102 1.25 19.73 13.64
CA TYR A 102 2.18 19.55 14.75
C TYR A 102 3.08 18.35 14.46
N VAL A 103 4.39 18.55 14.50
CA VAL A 103 5.39 17.51 14.27
C VAL A 103 5.73 16.89 15.63
N GLY A 104 4.90 15.95 16.07
CA GLY A 104 5.13 15.18 17.29
C GLY A 104 5.74 13.81 16.99
N ASP A 105 5.90 12.99 18.04
CA ASP A 105 6.27 11.56 17.92
C ASP A 105 5.32 10.79 16.97
N TRP A 106 4.09 11.29 16.84
CA TRP A 106 3.03 10.75 15.97
C TRP A 106 2.99 11.57 14.67
N ARG A 107 3.67 11.07 13.64
CA ARG A 107 3.95 11.77 12.39
C ARG A 107 2.88 11.55 11.32
N GLN A 108 1.61 11.75 11.66
CA GLN A 108 0.53 11.49 10.70
C GLN A 108 0.68 12.36 9.44
N TYR A 109 0.68 11.73 8.26
CA TYR A 109 0.58 12.41 6.97
C TYR A 109 1.77 13.35 6.65
N LEU A 110 2.95 13.09 7.22
CA LEU A 110 4.15 13.91 7.05
C LEU A 110 5.27 13.13 6.37
N PHE A 111 5.53 13.37 5.09
CA PHE A 111 6.58 12.65 4.38
C PHE A 111 7.91 13.40 4.44
N GLU A 112 9.00 12.67 4.66
CA GLU A 112 10.37 13.15 4.49
C GLU A 112 10.97 12.59 3.20
N LEU A 113 11.70 13.44 2.46
CA LEU A 113 12.49 13.02 1.31
C LEU A 113 13.90 13.63 1.36
N GLN A 114 14.89 12.76 1.45
CA GLN A 114 16.29 13.13 1.29
C GLN A 114 16.58 13.51 -0.18
N PRO A 115 17.67 14.24 -0.45
CA PRO A 115 18.07 14.58 -1.82
C PRO A 115 18.25 13.32 -2.68
N HIS A 116 17.58 13.28 -3.84
CA HIS A 116 17.61 12.16 -4.81
C HIS A 116 17.03 10.83 -4.32
N GLU A 117 16.39 10.80 -3.14
CA GLU A 117 15.74 9.61 -2.63
C GLU A 117 14.32 9.45 -3.18
N SER A 118 13.80 8.22 -3.06
CA SER A 118 12.41 7.91 -3.33
C SER A 118 11.77 7.19 -2.15
N SER A 119 10.59 7.65 -1.72
CA SER A 119 9.72 6.92 -0.80
C SER A 119 8.74 6.06 -1.60
N ARG A 120 8.42 4.86 -1.09
CA ARG A 120 7.52 3.89 -1.73
C ARG A 120 6.53 3.38 -0.72
N TYR A 121 5.27 3.26 -1.12
CA TYR A 121 4.23 2.69 -0.27
C TYR A 121 3.07 2.14 -1.13
N LEU A 122 2.22 1.31 -0.53
CA LEU A 122 1.02 0.79 -1.19
C LEU A 122 -0.19 1.68 -0.91
N GLU A 123 -0.90 2.04 -1.96
CA GLU A 123 -2.13 2.81 -1.93
C GLU A 123 -3.32 1.92 -2.28
N LEU A 124 -4.38 1.98 -1.49
CA LEU A 124 -5.55 1.10 -1.64
C LEU A 124 -6.70 1.82 -2.35
N LEU A 125 -7.15 1.26 -3.47
CA LEU A 125 -8.22 1.80 -4.31
C LEU A 125 -9.63 1.44 -3.81
N HIS A 126 -9.87 1.48 -2.50
CA HIS A 126 -11.16 1.08 -1.91
C HIS A 126 -12.36 1.83 -2.50
N SER A 127 -12.23 3.14 -2.70
CA SER A 127 -13.28 4.01 -3.26
C SER A 127 -13.63 3.66 -4.71
N TYR A 128 -12.69 3.06 -5.45
CA TYR A 128 -12.83 2.70 -6.85
C TYR A 128 -13.59 1.38 -7.04
N ARG A 129 -13.54 0.48 -6.05
CA ARG A 129 -14.16 -0.88 -6.14
C ARG A 129 -15.63 -0.87 -6.57
N ARG A 130 -16.39 0.14 -6.15
CA ARG A 130 -17.84 0.26 -6.47
C ARG A 130 -18.11 0.56 -7.95
N VAL A 131 -17.17 1.21 -8.63
CA VAL A 131 -17.32 1.66 -10.01
C VAL A 131 -16.63 0.75 -11.01
N LEU A 132 -15.63 -0.02 -10.58
CA LEU A 132 -14.96 -1.01 -11.42
C LEU A 132 -15.91 -2.16 -11.81
N ARG A 133 -15.71 -2.70 -13.01
CA ARG A 133 -16.50 -3.79 -13.58
C ARG A 133 -15.57 -4.86 -14.16
N PRO A 134 -15.84 -6.15 -13.94
CA PRO A 134 -15.08 -7.23 -14.55
C PRO A 134 -15.09 -7.16 -16.08
N GLY A 135 -13.97 -7.54 -16.70
CA GLY A 135 -13.73 -7.50 -18.14
C GLY A 135 -13.50 -6.10 -18.71
N GLU A 136 -13.64 -5.03 -17.92
CA GLU A 136 -13.37 -3.67 -18.37
C GLU A 136 -11.90 -3.27 -18.13
N ARG A 137 -11.38 -2.44 -19.04
CA ARG A 137 -10.04 -1.87 -18.94
C ARG A 137 -10.14 -0.41 -18.51
N TYR A 138 -9.25 -0.01 -17.61
CA TYR A 138 -9.18 1.33 -17.05
C TYR A 138 -7.78 1.92 -17.17
N GLU A 139 -7.70 3.24 -17.18
CA GLU A 139 -6.50 4.02 -16.91
C GLU A 139 -6.69 4.81 -15.63
N LEU A 140 -5.70 4.77 -14.75
CA LEU A 140 -5.64 5.59 -13.56
C LEU A 140 -4.55 6.63 -13.74
N LEU A 141 -4.93 7.90 -13.59
CA LEU A 141 -4.06 9.03 -13.85
C LEU A 141 -3.86 9.86 -12.57
N TRP A 142 -2.61 10.21 -12.30
CA TRP A 142 -2.26 11.25 -11.35
C TRP A 142 -2.29 12.64 -12.04
N PRO A 143 -3.27 13.51 -11.70
CA PRO A 143 -3.39 14.83 -12.34
C PRO A 143 -2.36 15.85 -11.83
N GLY A 144 -1.58 15.52 -10.79
CA GLY A 144 -0.74 16.46 -10.07
C GLY A 144 -1.45 17.08 -8.88
N ALA A 145 -0.67 17.51 -7.90
CA ALA A 145 -1.19 18.22 -6.72
C ALA A 145 -0.19 19.24 -6.20
N LYS A 146 -0.67 20.10 -5.31
CA LYS A 146 0.17 21.02 -4.55
C LYS A 146 0.01 20.76 -3.07
N THR A 147 1.11 20.84 -2.33
CA THR A 147 1.12 20.85 -0.87
C THR A 147 1.84 22.10 -0.39
N CYS A 148 1.20 22.84 0.51
CA CYS A 148 1.70 24.13 1.00
C CYS A 148 2.19 24.04 2.44
N ILE A 149 2.13 22.87 3.08
CA ILE A 149 2.68 22.63 4.40
C ILE A 149 3.93 21.79 4.18
N TRP A 150 5.08 22.43 4.32
CA TRP A 150 6.38 21.80 4.10
C TRP A 150 7.50 22.66 4.69
N ASP A 151 8.65 22.07 4.97
CA ASP A 151 9.88 22.82 5.28
C ASP A 151 11.12 22.07 4.79
N TRP A 152 12.25 22.77 4.80
CA TRP A 152 13.58 22.21 4.61
C TRP A 152 14.12 21.66 5.93
N GLY A 153 14.78 20.52 5.88
CA GLY A 153 15.28 19.78 7.03
C GLY A 153 14.64 18.39 7.09
N ASP A 154 15.07 17.61 8.07
CA ASP A 154 14.48 16.31 8.38
C ASP A 154 13.41 16.45 9.48
N ILE A 155 12.71 15.37 9.77
CA ILE A 155 11.68 15.35 10.80
C ILE A 155 12.31 15.56 12.18
N GLN A 156 13.54 15.11 12.41
CA GLN A 156 14.24 15.27 13.70
C GLN A 156 14.49 16.75 14.02
N ASP A 157 14.87 17.55 13.01
CA ASP A 157 15.03 19.00 13.11
C ASP A 157 13.73 19.71 13.50
N HIS A 158 12.58 19.10 13.22
CA HIS A 158 11.25 19.68 13.40
C HIS A 158 10.45 19.05 14.55
N LEU A 159 11.03 18.12 15.33
CA LEU A 159 10.33 17.53 16.46
C LEU A 159 9.86 18.60 17.46
N ASP A 160 8.62 18.46 17.91
CA ASP A 160 7.90 19.40 18.78
C ASP A 160 7.70 20.80 18.18
N MET A 161 7.78 20.92 16.84
CA MET A 161 7.52 22.16 16.11
C MET A 161 6.18 22.12 15.36
N GLU A 162 5.67 23.31 15.03
CA GLU A 162 4.49 23.48 14.18
C GLU A 162 4.89 23.81 12.75
N LEU A 163 4.55 22.94 11.81
CA LEU A 163 4.58 23.26 10.39
C LEU A 163 3.33 24.04 10.01
N ARG A 164 3.54 25.24 9.51
CA ARG A 164 2.45 26.11 9.06
C ARG A 164 2.39 26.14 7.55
N ARG A 165 1.17 26.37 7.03
CA ARG A 165 0.99 26.65 5.61
C ARG A 165 1.88 27.82 5.16
N ARG A 166 2.67 27.57 4.11
CA ARG A 166 3.55 28.54 3.44
C ARG A 166 2.87 29.16 2.23
N GLU A 167 3.35 30.34 1.84
CA GLU A 167 2.95 30.98 0.59
C GLU A 167 3.46 30.22 -0.64
N SER A 168 4.66 29.65 -0.54
CA SER A 168 5.24 28.78 -1.54
C SER A 168 4.78 27.33 -1.31
N CYS A 169 4.37 26.64 -2.38
CA CYS A 169 3.87 25.26 -2.30
C CYS A 169 4.74 24.33 -3.15
N ILE A 170 5.03 23.14 -2.64
CA ILE A 170 5.61 22.06 -3.42
C ILE A 170 4.58 21.63 -4.46
N SER A 171 5.02 21.55 -5.71
CA SER A 171 4.22 21.00 -6.79
C SER A 171 4.63 19.54 -7.02
N ILE A 172 3.70 18.62 -6.77
CA ILE A 172 3.87 17.22 -7.16
C ILE A 172 3.43 17.09 -8.61
N VAL A 173 4.40 16.83 -9.48
CA VAL A 173 4.22 16.81 -10.94
C VAL A 173 3.19 15.75 -11.33
N GLY A 174 2.20 16.14 -12.12
CA GLY A 174 1.19 15.26 -12.69
C GLY A 174 1.68 14.55 -13.95
N GLY A 175 0.93 13.54 -14.39
CA GLY A 175 1.15 12.85 -15.67
C GLY A 175 1.57 11.39 -15.55
N SER A 176 1.83 10.88 -14.35
CA SER A 176 1.97 9.43 -14.17
C SER A 176 0.62 8.75 -14.36
N ASN A 177 0.59 7.72 -15.20
CA ASN A 177 -0.58 6.90 -15.44
C ASN A 177 -0.22 5.42 -15.49
N ILE A 178 -1.19 4.60 -15.11
CA ILE A 178 -1.15 3.15 -15.26
C ILE A 178 -2.41 2.68 -15.95
N SER A 179 -2.33 1.53 -16.61
CA SER A 179 -3.49 0.88 -17.23
C SER A 179 -3.64 -0.53 -16.66
N PHE A 180 -4.86 -0.90 -16.30
CA PHE A 180 -5.15 -2.25 -15.80
C PHE A 180 -6.50 -2.74 -16.30
N THR A 181 -6.64 -4.05 -16.39
CA THR A 181 -7.91 -4.74 -16.63
C THR A 181 -8.43 -5.29 -15.31
N VAL A 182 -9.74 -5.20 -15.10
CA VAL A 182 -10.39 -5.75 -13.91
C VAL A 182 -10.98 -7.11 -14.25
N GLU A 183 -10.69 -8.13 -13.46
CA GLU A 183 -11.25 -9.47 -13.61
C GLU A 183 -12.12 -9.85 -12.40
N GLU A 184 -13.07 -10.76 -12.65
CA GLU A 184 -13.90 -11.35 -11.59
C GLU A 184 -13.14 -12.44 -10.85
N GLY A 185 -13.46 -12.64 -9.58
CA GLY A 185 -12.81 -13.61 -8.71
C GLY A 185 -11.59 -13.04 -7.97
N GLU A 186 -10.80 -13.95 -7.45
CA GLU A 186 -9.59 -13.71 -6.68
C GLU A 186 -8.36 -13.90 -7.56
N ARG A 187 -7.26 -13.21 -7.21
CA ARG A 187 -5.98 -13.40 -7.88
C ARG A 187 -5.49 -14.84 -7.67
N THR A 188 -5.73 -15.70 -8.67
CA THR A 188 -5.19 -17.05 -8.65
C THR A 188 -3.72 -16.99 -9.00
N PHE A 189 -2.86 -17.13 -8.00
CA PHE A 189 -1.50 -17.58 -8.27
C PHE A 189 -1.59 -19.04 -8.71
N PRO A 190 -0.96 -19.46 -9.83
CA PRO A 190 -0.84 -20.87 -10.09
C PRO A 190 -0.23 -21.51 -8.85
N SER A 191 -0.89 -22.53 -8.29
CA SER A 191 -0.29 -23.36 -7.25
C SER A 191 1.13 -23.67 -7.73
N PRO A 192 2.17 -23.43 -6.91
CA PRO A 192 3.51 -23.83 -7.31
C PRO A 192 3.42 -25.29 -7.73
N GLU A 193 3.85 -25.60 -8.96
CA GLU A 193 4.06 -26.99 -9.34
C GLU A 193 4.82 -27.64 -8.18
N PRO A 194 4.37 -28.81 -7.69
CA PRO A 194 5.00 -29.44 -6.55
C PRO A 194 6.50 -29.51 -6.85
N SER A 195 7.26 -28.73 -6.09
CA SER A 195 8.70 -28.75 -6.19
C SER A 195 9.13 -30.20 -6.02
N PRO A 196 10.15 -30.69 -6.76
CA PRO A 196 10.60 -32.06 -6.62
C PRO A 196 10.84 -32.35 -5.13
N PRO A 197 10.44 -33.53 -4.62
CA PRO A 197 10.52 -33.82 -3.19
C PRO A 197 11.95 -33.59 -2.72
N SER A 198 12.12 -32.59 -1.86
CA SER A 198 13.37 -32.33 -1.16
C SER A 198 13.45 -33.28 0.04
N PRO A 199 14.65 -33.64 0.51
CA PRO A 199 14.86 -34.82 1.34
C PRO A 199 14.23 -34.67 2.73
N ASP A 200 13.59 -35.74 3.19
CA ASP A 200 12.97 -35.99 4.50
C ASP A 200 11.72 -35.15 4.85
N ASP A 201 10.57 -35.84 4.90
CA ASP A 201 9.25 -35.44 5.45
C ASP A 201 9.29 -35.05 6.95
N SER A 202 10.48 -34.81 7.50
CA SER A 202 10.76 -34.48 8.90
C SER A 202 11.50 -33.15 9.05
N THR A 203 11.72 -32.40 7.96
CA THR A 203 12.43 -31.13 8.01
C THR A 203 11.52 -30.01 8.52
N PRO A 204 11.85 -29.36 9.65
CA PRO A 204 11.09 -28.24 10.17
C PRO A 204 11.22 -27.01 9.27
N ILE A 205 10.28 -26.10 9.40
CA ILE A 205 10.29 -24.80 8.72
C ILE A 205 10.34 -23.69 9.74
N THR A 206 11.10 -22.63 9.48
CA THR A 206 11.05 -21.37 10.21
C THR A 206 10.49 -20.27 9.31
N PHE A 207 9.52 -19.50 9.78
CA PHE A 207 8.88 -18.45 9.00
C PHE A 207 8.52 -17.22 9.83
N HIS A 208 8.39 -16.09 9.14
CA HIS A 208 7.95 -14.82 9.71
C HIS A 208 6.42 -14.77 9.81
N THR A 209 5.91 -14.25 10.93
CA THR A 209 4.47 -14.36 11.27
C THR A 209 3.66 -13.11 10.99
N VAL A 210 4.29 -12.01 10.52
CA VAL A 210 3.64 -10.69 10.44
C VAL A 210 2.36 -10.69 9.58
N ASN A 211 2.38 -11.41 8.46
CA ASN A 211 1.22 -11.49 7.57
C ASN A 211 0.06 -12.29 8.18
N LEU A 212 0.32 -13.05 9.25
CA LEU A 212 -0.66 -13.91 9.91
C LEU A 212 -1.36 -13.24 11.10
N LEU A 213 -1.06 -11.96 11.37
CA LEU A 213 -1.47 -11.29 12.61
C LEU A 213 -2.82 -10.56 12.52
N SER A 214 -3.38 -10.38 11.32
CA SER A 214 -4.62 -9.62 11.13
C SER A 214 -5.56 -10.28 10.13
N GLY A 215 -6.85 -10.09 10.37
CA GLY A 215 -7.94 -10.50 9.49
C GLY A 215 -8.89 -9.34 9.22
N ASN A 216 -9.90 -9.59 8.40
CA ASN A 216 -10.89 -8.61 8.02
C ASN A 216 -12.07 -8.65 8.99
N LEU A 217 -12.35 -7.53 9.64
CA LEU A 217 -13.58 -7.33 10.40
C LEU A 217 -14.59 -6.55 9.57
N GLN A 218 -15.81 -7.08 9.46
CA GLN A 218 -16.93 -6.40 8.80
C GLN A 218 -18.13 -6.29 9.74
N ARG A 219 -18.76 -5.11 9.75
CA ARG A 219 -20.00 -4.84 10.48
C ARG A 219 -21.20 -4.90 9.54
N ARG A 220 -22.33 -5.40 10.03
CA ARG A 220 -23.58 -5.47 9.25
C ARG A 220 -24.35 -4.16 9.37
N ARG A 221 -24.62 -3.51 8.23
CA ARG A 221 -25.53 -2.36 8.14
C ARG A 221 -26.69 -2.72 7.20
N GLY A 222 -27.84 -3.07 7.81
CA GLY A 222 -29.02 -3.54 7.09
C GLY A 222 -28.78 -4.86 6.35
N GLN A 223 -28.81 -4.82 5.01
CA GLN A 223 -28.53 -5.97 4.14
C GLN A 223 -27.05 -6.05 3.69
N ASN A 224 -26.23 -5.05 4.00
CA ASN A 224 -24.86 -4.93 3.51
C ASN A 224 -23.83 -5.18 4.62
N TRP A 225 -22.62 -5.56 4.20
CA TRP A 225 -21.44 -5.64 5.05
C TRP A 225 -20.53 -4.45 4.75
N GLU A 226 -20.08 -3.78 5.82
CA GLU A 226 -19.13 -2.67 5.76
C GLU A 226 -17.86 -3.10 6.48
N TYR A 227 -16.69 -2.82 5.91
CA TYR A 227 -15.44 -3.03 6.64
C TYR A 227 -15.36 -2.07 7.81
N PHE A 228 -14.86 -2.58 8.93
CA PHE A 228 -14.41 -1.75 10.03
C PHE A 228 -12.94 -1.41 9.80
N GLU A 229 -12.63 -0.12 9.86
CA GLU A 229 -11.28 0.41 9.91
C GLU A 229 -10.97 0.66 11.37
N SER A 230 -10.00 -0.07 11.94
CA SER A 230 -9.52 0.17 13.31
C SER A 230 -9.08 1.63 13.44
N GLU A 231 -9.54 2.30 14.50
CA GLU A 231 -9.15 3.67 14.81
C GLU A 231 -7.72 3.72 15.41
N GLU A 232 -7.16 2.58 15.83
CA GLU A 232 -5.91 2.48 16.62
C GLU A 232 -4.64 2.18 15.83
N MET A 233 -4.66 2.15 14.50
CA MET A 233 -3.43 2.24 13.72
C MET A 233 -3.31 3.63 13.10
N PRO A 234 -3.02 4.68 13.89
CA PRO A 234 -2.55 5.91 13.29
C PRO A 234 -1.31 5.55 12.48
N TYR A 235 -1.25 5.97 11.21
CA TYR A 235 -0.07 5.82 10.37
C TYR A 235 1.14 6.41 11.12
N GLN A 236 1.95 5.53 11.71
CA GLN A 236 3.18 5.89 12.40
C GLN A 236 4.28 5.93 11.34
N ILE A 237 5.05 7.01 11.32
CA ILE A 237 6.20 7.14 10.42
C ILE A 237 7.42 6.80 11.21
N TYR A 238 8.05 5.71 10.80
CA TYR A 238 9.26 5.23 11.40
C TYR A 238 10.40 5.53 10.43
N ASP A 239 11.21 6.54 10.76
CA ASP A 239 12.37 6.97 9.94
C ASP A 239 13.67 6.26 10.35
N ASP A 240 13.61 5.41 11.36
CA ASP A 240 14.77 4.62 11.74
C ASP A 240 15.12 3.65 10.61
N PRO A 241 16.41 3.38 10.36
CA PRO A 241 16.80 2.43 9.34
C PRO A 241 16.25 1.04 9.66
N ASP A 242 16.04 0.25 8.62
CA ASP A 242 15.70 -1.17 8.76
C ASP A 242 16.63 -1.85 9.76
N ILE A 243 16.04 -2.61 10.67
CA ILE A 243 16.78 -3.29 11.72
C ILE A 243 17.19 -4.68 11.26
N GLU A 244 18.47 -4.99 11.46
CA GLU A 244 18.96 -6.35 11.28
C GLU A 244 18.55 -7.21 12.48
N VAL A 245 17.82 -8.28 12.19
CA VAL A 245 17.37 -9.26 13.17
C VAL A 245 17.79 -10.65 12.76
N THR A 246 17.89 -11.53 13.76
CA THR A 246 18.19 -12.95 13.56
C THR A 246 16.90 -13.76 13.73
N PRO A 247 16.40 -14.46 12.69
CA PRO A 247 15.20 -15.29 12.79
C PRO A 247 15.27 -16.28 13.95
N GLY A 248 16.46 -16.83 14.22
CA GLY A 248 16.69 -17.75 15.33
C GLY A 248 16.45 -17.17 16.74
N ARG A 249 16.36 -15.84 16.89
CA ARG A 249 16.17 -15.17 18.19
C ARG A 249 14.97 -14.23 18.23
N HIS A 250 14.52 -13.77 17.08
CA HIS A 250 13.48 -12.75 16.98
C HIS A 250 12.08 -13.35 17.22
N ALA A 251 11.22 -12.64 17.96
CA ALA A 251 9.95 -13.19 18.46
C ALA A 251 8.90 -13.39 17.36
N ASP A 252 8.96 -12.58 16.29
CA ASP A 252 8.01 -12.66 15.18
C ASP A 252 8.33 -13.79 14.18
N PHE A 253 9.38 -14.57 14.44
CA PHE A 253 9.72 -15.78 13.69
C PHE A 253 9.43 -17.01 14.54
N ILE A 254 8.86 -18.04 13.90
CA ILE A 254 8.53 -19.29 14.56
C ILE A 254 8.96 -20.47 13.71
N SER A 255 9.24 -21.60 14.38
CA SER A 255 9.47 -22.87 13.71
C SER A 255 8.34 -23.85 13.96
N LEU A 256 8.05 -24.66 12.95
CA LEU A 256 7.13 -25.79 13.04
C LEU A 256 7.79 -27.05 12.49
N GLN A 257 7.71 -28.13 13.26
CA GLN A 257 7.95 -29.48 12.76
C GLN A 257 6.77 -29.93 11.87
N PRO A 258 7.00 -30.87 10.94
CA PRO A 258 5.90 -31.49 10.20
C PRO A 258 4.83 -32.08 11.14
N GLY A 259 3.59 -31.61 11.00
CA GLY A 259 2.46 -32.00 11.84
C GLY A 259 2.33 -31.24 13.18
N GLU A 260 3.25 -30.32 13.48
CA GLU A 260 3.12 -29.40 14.61
C GLU A 260 2.15 -28.28 14.28
N GLN A 261 1.52 -27.72 15.32
CA GLN A 261 0.62 -26.59 15.21
C GLN A 261 1.16 -25.41 15.99
N TRP A 262 1.02 -24.22 15.42
CA TRP A 262 1.13 -22.97 16.15
C TRP A 262 -0.27 -22.41 16.40
N THR A 263 -0.46 -21.79 17.55
CA THR A 263 -1.73 -21.16 17.92
C THR A 263 -1.45 -19.85 18.61
N ARG A 264 -2.18 -18.81 18.19
CA ARG A 264 -2.14 -17.48 18.77
C ARG A 264 -3.57 -17.06 19.15
N THR A 265 -3.67 -16.21 20.17
CA THR A 265 -4.93 -15.59 20.57
C THR A 265 -4.71 -14.09 20.58
N ASP A 266 -5.55 -13.39 19.83
CA ASP A 266 -5.50 -11.94 19.70
C ASP A 266 -6.77 -11.31 20.26
N SER A 267 -6.66 -10.05 20.67
CA SER A 267 -7.81 -9.23 21.01
C SER A 267 -8.34 -8.60 19.74
N LEU A 268 -9.60 -8.85 19.42
CA LEU A 268 -10.26 -8.21 18.29
C LEU A 268 -10.73 -6.83 18.73
N GLU A 269 -10.19 -5.79 18.09
CA GLU A 269 -10.65 -4.44 18.29
C GLU A 269 -11.99 -4.24 17.59
N LEU A 270 -12.93 -3.60 18.29
CA LEU A 270 -14.27 -3.33 17.79
C LEU A 270 -14.49 -1.81 17.69
N PRO A 271 -15.36 -1.36 16.76
CA PRO A 271 -15.68 0.06 16.64
C PRO A 271 -16.14 0.69 17.96
N SER A 272 -15.73 1.94 18.20
CA SER A 272 -16.18 2.72 19.35
C SER A 272 -17.68 3.06 19.28
N ASP A 273 -18.28 3.07 18.08
CA ASP A 273 -19.68 3.36 17.79
C ASP A 273 -20.61 2.13 17.84
N ILE A 274 -20.20 1.06 18.53
CA ILE A 274 -20.90 -0.22 18.54
C ILE A 274 -22.21 -0.20 19.35
N ASP A 275 -23.31 -0.64 18.73
CA ASP A 275 -24.60 -0.84 19.39
C ASP A 275 -24.85 -2.32 19.78
N ILE A 276 -25.60 -2.53 20.86
CA ILE A 276 -26.08 -3.87 21.26
C ILE A 276 -26.97 -4.45 20.17
N GLY A 277 -26.74 -5.72 19.81
CA GLY A 277 -27.45 -6.43 18.76
C GLY A 277 -26.83 -6.27 17.36
N GLU A 278 -25.75 -5.50 17.22
CA GLU A 278 -24.99 -5.47 15.97
C GLU A 278 -24.33 -6.81 15.67
N VAL A 279 -24.26 -7.14 14.38
CA VAL A 279 -23.68 -8.39 13.88
C VAL A 279 -22.39 -8.07 13.14
N PHE A 280 -21.34 -8.76 13.51
CA PHE A 280 -20.02 -8.68 12.90
C PHE A 280 -19.67 -10.01 12.26
N LYS A 281 -18.79 -9.96 11.27
CA LYS A 281 -18.10 -11.15 10.79
C LYS A 281 -16.60 -10.89 10.68
N TYR A 282 -15.83 -11.90 11.04
CA TYR A 282 -14.38 -11.90 11.00
C TYR A 282 -13.89 -13.04 10.10
N GLU A 283 -12.92 -12.75 9.25
CA GLU A 283 -12.30 -13.71 8.34
C GLU A 283 -10.82 -13.41 8.19
N PHE A 284 -9.98 -14.42 8.32
CA PHE A 284 -8.59 -14.33 7.88
C PHE A 284 -8.56 -14.51 6.37
N SER A 285 -8.10 -13.50 5.63
CA SER A 285 -7.86 -13.60 4.19
C SER A 285 -6.65 -14.48 3.91
N ASP A 286 -6.55 -14.96 2.68
CA ASP A 286 -5.34 -15.60 2.20
C ASP A 286 -4.13 -14.65 2.35
N ARG A 287 -2.98 -15.24 2.69
CA ARG A 287 -1.73 -14.51 2.90
C ARG A 287 -0.58 -15.32 2.36
N VAL A 288 0.36 -14.61 1.73
CA VAL A 288 1.66 -15.17 1.38
C VAL A 288 2.59 -14.88 2.55
N ILE A 289 3.35 -15.87 2.99
CA ILE A 289 4.42 -15.67 3.95
C ILE A 289 5.54 -14.90 3.24
N ASP A 290 5.90 -13.73 3.77
CA ASP A 290 6.95 -12.85 3.26
C ASP A 290 8.35 -13.47 3.34
N TRP A 291 8.64 -14.22 4.41
CA TRP A 291 9.92 -14.89 4.61
C TRP A 291 9.81 -16.25 5.31
N TRP A 292 10.54 -17.23 4.78
CA TRP A 292 10.68 -18.56 5.37
C TRP A 292 11.96 -19.26 4.93
N ASP A 293 12.47 -20.16 5.76
CA ASP A 293 13.59 -21.05 5.42
C ASP A 293 13.46 -22.42 6.13
N TRP A 294 14.17 -23.43 5.63
CA TRP A 294 14.18 -24.76 6.23
C TRP A 294 15.09 -24.79 7.47
N GLY A 295 14.62 -25.45 8.53
CA GLY A 295 15.33 -25.58 9.80
C GLY A 295 14.50 -25.10 10.99
N MET A 296 14.99 -25.38 12.19
CA MET A 296 14.49 -24.77 13.42
C MET A 296 15.14 -23.40 13.63
N LYS A 297 14.60 -22.60 14.55
CA LYS A 297 15.19 -21.32 14.97
C LYS A 297 16.67 -21.46 15.31
N GLU A 298 17.07 -22.57 15.94
CA GLU A 298 18.47 -22.85 16.29
C GLU A 298 19.40 -22.90 15.07
N ASP A 299 18.91 -23.36 13.92
CA ASP A 299 19.67 -23.41 12.67
C ASP A 299 19.86 -22.01 12.06
N HIS A 300 18.95 -21.10 12.36
CA HIS A 300 18.95 -19.71 11.88
C HIS A 300 19.56 -18.71 12.87
N LEU A 301 20.42 -19.15 13.79
CA LEU A 301 21.13 -18.27 14.73
C LEU A 301 22.20 -17.39 14.07
N GLN A 302 22.65 -17.74 12.87
CA GLN A 302 23.61 -16.98 12.07
C GLN A 302 22.98 -16.34 10.83
N THR A 303 21.69 -16.56 10.61
CA THR A 303 20.93 -15.92 9.54
C THR A 303 20.59 -14.50 9.95
N THR A 304 20.74 -13.55 9.04
CA THR A 304 20.36 -12.16 9.23
C THR A 304 19.32 -11.77 8.20
N VAL A 305 18.25 -11.15 8.66
CA VAL A 305 17.22 -10.53 7.83
C VAL A 305 17.02 -9.09 8.29
N LYS A 306 16.55 -8.23 7.40
CA LYS A 306 16.17 -6.85 7.73
C LYS A 306 14.66 -6.74 7.79
N LEU A 307 14.19 -6.29 8.94
CA LEU A 307 12.82 -5.84 9.12
C LEU A 307 12.79 -4.33 9.08
N PRO A 308 11.64 -3.72 8.75
CA PRO A 308 11.48 -2.30 9.01
C PRO A 308 11.67 -2.02 10.50
N CYS A 309 12.03 -0.80 10.85
CA CYS A 309 12.32 -0.40 12.23
C CYS A 309 11.13 -0.57 13.20
N TRP A 310 9.90 -0.62 12.70
CA TRP A 310 8.71 -0.93 13.50
C TRP A 310 8.37 -2.42 13.59
N VAL A 311 9.14 -3.25 12.89
CA VAL A 311 9.13 -4.73 12.96
C VAL A 311 7.85 -5.38 12.43
N LYS A 312 6.74 -4.66 12.41
CA LYS A 312 5.41 -5.14 12.00
C LYS A 312 5.15 -4.89 10.51
N ASP A 313 6.09 -5.28 9.66
CA ASP A 313 5.88 -5.41 8.21
C ASP A 313 6.79 -6.49 7.62
N ASP A 314 6.66 -6.72 6.31
CA ASP A 314 7.42 -7.70 5.55
C ASP A 314 8.95 -7.55 5.67
N VAL A 315 9.67 -8.66 5.57
CA VAL A 315 11.13 -8.68 5.45
C VAL A 315 11.58 -7.89 4.22
N VAL A 316 12.41 -6.87 4.45
CA VAL A 316 12.94 -5.98 3.42
C VAL A 316 14.18 -6.57 2.75
N GLU A 317 15.04 -7.24 3.53
CA GLU A 317 16.20 -7.98 3.01
C GLU A 317 16.33 -9.34 3.70
N PRO A 318 16.52 -10.44 2.95
CA PRO A 318 16.59 -10.49 1.49
C PRO A 318 15.22 -10.27 0.83
N ARG A 319 15.20 -9.51 -0.27
CA ARG A 319 13.98 -9.28 -1.06
C ARG A 319 13.47 -10.56 -1.69
N ASP A 320 12.15 -10.65 -1.85
CA ASP A 320 11.44 -11.78 -2.48
C ASP A 320 11.84 -13.14 -1.89
N ASN A 321 12.22 -13.17 -0.60
CA ASN A 321 12.74 -14.34 0.09
C ASN A 321 13.85 -15.09 -0.70
N GLU A 322 14.73 -14.35 -1.39
CA GLU A 322 15.78 -14.87 -2.28
C GLU A 322 15.24 -15.75 -3.44
N GLY A 323 13.98 -15.54 -3.84
CA GLY A 323 13.31 -16.33 -4.87
C GLY A 323 12.84 -17.71 -4.41
N ARG A 324 12.78 -17.97 -3.10
CA ARG A 324 12.18 -19.21 -2.56
C ARG A 324 10.70 -19.33 -2.97
N PRO A 325 10.17 -20.56 -3.10
CA PRO A 325 8.76 -20.76 -3.40
C PRO A 325 7.84 -20.05 -2.40
N ALA A 326 6.76 -19.45 -2.89
CA ALA A 326 5.76 -18.80 -2.04
C ALA A 326 5.01 -19.84 -1.20
N ILE A 327 4.88 -19.60 0.10
CA ILE A 327 3.98 -20.34 0.97
C ILE A 327 2.71 -19.53 1.14
N VAL A 328 1.59 -20.12 0.73
CA VAL A 328 0.27 -19.50 0.83
C VAL A 328 -0.47 -20.12 2.01
N VAL A 329 -0.89 -19.29 2.96
CA VAL A 329 -1.85 -19.65 4.00
C VAL A 329 -3.23 -19.31 3.47
N PRO A 330 -4.13 -20.30 3.29
CA PRO A 330 -5.46 -20.07 2.73
C PRO A 330 -6.35 -19.30 3.71
N ALA A 331 -7.37 -18.64 3.16
CA ALA A 331 -8.38 -17.97 3.95
C ALA A 331 -9.06 -18.92 4.96
N SER A 332 -9.41 -18.39 6.14
CA SER A 332 -10.12 -19.15 7.15
C SER A 332 -11.60 -19.30 6.81
N ASN A 333 -12.32 -20.10 7.61
CA ASN A 333 -13.76 -19.94 7.69
C ASN A 333 -14.14 -18.54 8.22
N VAL A 334 -15.36 -18.11 7.92
CA VAL A 334 -15.95 -16.89 8.48
C VAL A 334 -16.51 -17.18 9.87
N VAL A 335 -16.23 -16.29 10.82
CA VAL A 335 -16.85 -16.28 12.15
C VAL A 335 -17.83 -15.12 12.23
N GLU A 336 -19.12 -15.39 12.39
CA GLU A 336 -20.13 -14.37 12.64
C GLU A 336 -20.49 -14.32 14.12
N PHE A 337 -20.58 -13.12 14.70
CA PHE A 337 -20.95 -12.93 16.10
C PHE A 337 -21.83 -11.70 16.29
N THR A 338 -22.57 -11.67 17.40
CA THR A 338 -23.50 -10.59 17.75
C THR A 338 -23.11 -9.99 19.09
N ILE A 339 -23.16 -8.66 19.19
CA ILE A 339 -22.88 -7.92 20.42
C ILE A 339 -24.07 -8.05 21.36
N VAL A 340 -23.81 -8.44 22.61
CA VAL A 340 -24.82 -8.76 23.63
C VAL A 340 -24.84 -7.80 24.79
#